data_AF-A0A354XZ09-F1
#
_entry.id   AF-A0A354XZ09-F1
#
_cell.length_a   1.000
_cell.length_b   1.000
_cell.length_c   1.000
_cell.angle_alpha   90.00
_cell.angle_beta   90.00
_cell.angle_gamma   90.00
#
_symmetry.space_group_name_H-M   'P 1'
#
loop_
_entity.id
_entity.type
_entity.pdbx_description
1 polymer ?
#
loop_
_entity_poly.entity_id
_entity_poly.type
_entity_poly.pdbx_seq_one_letter_code
_entity_poly.pdbx_strand_id
1 'polypeptide(L)'
;PSTPKKIAIGMGIAATAFLVMSIGSQGLPDTDTARAMGGLTDAQRVTPFLLIGTYFILTVAELFISPLGLSFVSKVAPPQYQGIMQGAWLGATALGNQLLIFGTIFYESLPLWTTWLVFVGACLISMFTMLYMLKWLERVAK
;
A
#
# COMPACT_ATOMS: atom_id res chain seq x y z
N PRO A 1 14.41 -13.41 11.94
CA PRO A 1 13.27 -13.31 10.99
C PRO A 1 13.74 -13.17 9.55
N SER A 2 13.22 -13.99 8.64
CA SER A 2 13.55 -13.91 7.21
C SER A 2 13.13 -12.55 6.62
N THR A 3 13.94 -11.98 5.72
CA THR A 3 13.68 -10.66 5.11
C THR A 3 12.26 -10.51 4.57
N PRO A 4 11.66 -11.51 3.88
CA PRO A 4 10.29 -11.38 3.38
C PRO A 4 9.23 -11.36 4.50
N LYS A 5 9.45 -12.00 5.65
CA LYS A 5 8.55 -11.87 6.81
C LYS A 5 8.52 -10.43 7.33
N LYS A 6 9.64 -9.71 7.31
CA LYS A 6 9.68 -8.29 7.72
C LYS A 6 8.97 -7.38 6.73
N ILE A 7 9.10 -7.65 5.43
CA ILE A 7 8.39 -6.91 4.38
C ILE A 7 6.86 -7.13 4.50
N ALA A 8 6.42 -8.36 4.80
CA ALA A 8 5.00 -8.67 5.04
C ALA A 8 4.42 -7.90 6.23
N ILE A 9 5.21 -7.66 7.29
CA ILE A 9 4.79 -6.80 8.41
C ILE A 9 4.57 -5.37 7.93
N GLY A 10 5.47 -4.82 7.10
CA GLY A 10 5.29 -3.50 6.49
C GLY A 10 3.99 -3.38 5.69
N MET A 11 3.65 -4.40 4.90
CA MET A 11 2.37 -4.43 4.16
C MET A 11 1.14 -4.48 5.08
N GLY A 12 1.22 -5.18 6.21
CA GLY A 12 0.15 -5.18 7.22
C GLY A 12 -0.02 -3.82 7.90
N ILE A 13 1.08 -3.10 8.16
CA ILE A 13 1.05 -1.74 8.69
C ILE A 13 0.41 -0.79 7.67
N ALA A 14 0.77 -0.90 6.38
CA ALA A 14 0.14 -0.12 5.30
C ALA A 14 -1.37 -0.41 5.18
N ALA A 15 -1.79 -1.69 5.27
CA ALA A 15 -3.21 -2.06 5.30
C ALA A 15 -3.95 -1.41 6.48
N THR A 16 -3.29 -1.32 7.64
CA THR A 16 -3.86 -0.66 8.83
C THR A 16 -4.02 0.85 8.59
N ALA A 17 -3.07 1.51 7.92
CA ALA A 17 -3.21 2.92 7.55
C ALA A 17 -4.42 3.16 6.63
N PHE A 18 -4.63 2.31 5.62
CA PHE A 18 -5.80 2.40 4.75
C PHE A 18 -7.11 2.05 5.48
N LEU A 19 -7.09 1.18 6.49
CA LEU A 19 -8.24 0.94 7.36
C LEU A 19 -8.59 2.18 8.19
N VAL A 20 -7.60 2.88 8.74
CA VAL A 20 -7.81 4.15 9.45
C VAL A 20 -8.43 5.20 8.51
N MET A 21 -7.96 5.28 7.27
CA MET A 21 -8.57 6.14 6.25
C MET A 21 -10.01 5.72 5.88
N SER A 22 -10.26 4.42 5.77
CA SER A 22 -11.59 3.87 5.50
C SER A 22 -12.59 4.19 6.62
N ILE A 23 -12.18 4.09 7.89
CA ILE A 23 -13.02 4.43 9.05
C ILE A 23 -13.21 5.94 9.14
N GLY A 24 -12.14 6.71 8.92
CA GLY A 24 -12.16 8.17 8.92
C GLY A 24 -13.00 8.81 7.82
N SER A 25 -13.31 8.04 6.77
CA SER A 25 -14.14 8.47 5.65
C SER A 25 -15.58 7.97 5.72
N GLN A 26 -15.96 7.22 6.76
CA GLN A 26 -17.35 6.80 6.95
C GLN A 26 -18.22 8.00 7.28
N GLY A 27 -19.22 8.27 6.44
CA GLY A 27 -20.12 9.41 6.58
C GLY A 27 -19.72 10.65 5.78
N LEU A 28 -18.64 10.60 4.99
CA LEU A 28 -18.37 11.64 4.00
C LEU A 28 -19.29 11.47 2.78
N PRO A 29 -19.93 12.55 2.30
CA PRO A 29 -20.67 12.55 1.05
C PRO A 29 -19.75 12.25 -0.14
N ASP A 30 -20.27 11.56 -1.16
CA ASP A 30 -19.54 11.20 -2.39
C ASP A 30 -18.96 12.44 -3.08
N THR A 31 -17.88 12.26 -3.83
CA THR A 31 -17.13 13.33 -4.52
C THR A 31 -18.03 14.23 -5.37
N ASP A 32 -19.05 13.65 -6.02
CA ASP A 32 -20.03 14.37 -6.83
C ASP A 32 -21.02 15.17 -6.00
N THR A 33 -21.47 14.64 -4.87
CA THR A 33 -22.35 15.37 -3.94
C THR A 33 -21.60 16.48 -3.20
N ALA A 34 -20.32 16.27 -2.85
CA ALA A 34 -19.45 17.28 -2.29
C ALA A 34 -19.14 18.43 -3.29
N ARG A 35 -18.95 18.11 -4.58
CA ARG A 35 -18.81 19.10 -5.65
C ARG A 35 -20.12 19.84 -5.93
N ALA A 36 -21.25 19.15 -5.92
CA ALA A 36 -22.59 19.75 -6.12
C ALA A 36 -23.01 20.66 -4.95
N MET A 37 -22.55 20.39 -3.73
CA MET A 37 -22.78 21.23 -2.55
C MET A 37 -21.82 22.44 -2.44
N GLY A 38 -20.87 22.61 -3.38
CA GLY A 38 -19.88 23.69 -3.34
C GLY A 38 -18.80 23.50 -2.26
N GLY A 39 -18.67 22.29 -1.73
CA GLY A 39 -17.74 21.93 -0.65
C GLY A 39 -18.45 21.29 0.54
N LEU A 40 -17.67 20.61 1.39
CA LEU A 40 -18.18 20.05 2.64
C LEU A 40 -18.32 21.16 3.69
N THR A 41 -19.44 21.14 4.42
CA THR A 41 -19.64 21.96 5.63
C THR A 41 -18.56 21.64 6.67
N ASP A 42 -18.18 22.59 7.53
CA ASP A 42 -17.12 22.38 8.53
C ASP A 42 -17.36 21.17 9.45
N ALA A 43 -18.64 20.81 9.68
CA ALA A 43 -19.04 19.63 10.44
C ALA A 43 -18.76 18.29 9.74
N GLN A 44 -18.61 18.28 8.41
CA GLN A 44 -18.30 17.10 7.61
C GLN A 44 -16.83 17.03 7.20
N ARG A 45 -16.03 18.05 7.50
CA ARG A 45 -14.59 18.04 7.20
C ARG A 45 -13.86 17.17 8.23
N VAL A 46 -13.15 16.16 7.73
CA VAL A 46 -12.29 15.33 8.58
C VAL A 46 -11.15 16.18 9.14
N THR A 47 -10.80 15.97 10.40
CA THR A 47 -9.68 16.68 11.03
C THR A 47 -8.35 16.38 10.32
N PRO A 48 -7.50 17.39 10.07
CA PRO A 48 -6.18 17.20 9.45
C PRO A 48 -5.27 16.20 10.17
N PHE A 49 -5.50 16.00 11.48
CA PHE A 49 -4.81 15.00 12.30
C PHE A 49 -4.95 13.57 11.77
N LEU A 50 -6.06 13.24 11.10
CA LEU A 50 -6.25 11.92 10.50
C LEU A 50 -5.28 11.66 9.35
N LEU A 51 -5.06 12.68 8.51
CA LEU A 51 -4.07 12.60 7.43
C LEU A 51 -2.66 12.50 8.00
N ILE A 52 -2.32 13.35 8.98
CA ILE A 52 -1.00 13.30 9.65
C ILE A 52 -0.72 11.90 10.22
N GLY A 53 -1.69 11.32 10.93
CA GLY A 53 -1.58 9.97 11.48
C GLY A 53 -1.41 8.90 10.39
N THR A 54 -2.18 8.99 9.32
CA THR A 54 -2.10 8.03 8.20
C THR A 54 -0.74 8.11 7.50
N TYR A 55 -0.25 9.31 7.17
CA TYR A 55 1.07 9.51 6.57
C TYR A 55 2.18 9.01 7.48
N PHE A 56 2.07 9.21 8.78
CA PHE A 56 3.02 8.67 9.76
C PHE A 56 3.05 7.13 9.70
N ILE A 57 1.89 6.47 9.74
CA ILE A 57 1.80 5.00 9.67
C ILE A 57 2.35 4.47 8.33
N LEU A 58 2.02 5.13 7.21
CA LEU A 58 2.54 4.76 5.88
C LEU A 58 4.05 4.93 5.79
N THR A 59 4.60 6.00 6.37
CA THR A 59 6.05 6.22 6.43
C THR A 59 6.73 5.10 7.21
N VAL A 60 6.17 4.71 8.35
CA VAL A 60 6.66 3.57 9.12
C VAL A 60 6.60 2.29 8.28
N ALA A 61 5.52 2.05 7.54
CA ALA A 61 5.41 0.90 6.63
C ALA A 61 6.49 0.91 5.53
N GLU A 62 6.76 2.06 4.91
CA GLU A 62 7.77 2.21 3.87
C GLU A 62 9.19 1.91 4.39
N LEU A 63 9.50 2.29 5.63
CA LEU A 63 10.77 1.94 6.27
C LEU A 63 10.99 0.42 6.37
N PHE A 64 9.92 -0.38 6.42
CA PHE A 64 10.01 -1.84 6.37
C PHE A 64 10.06 -2.39 4.93
N ILE A 65 9.56 -1.68 3.94
CA ILE A 65 9.45 -2.21 2.57
C ILE A 65 10.67 -1.81 1.73
N SER A 66 10.99 -0.52 1.63
CA SER A 66 11.98 0.00 0.68
C SER A 66 13.42 -0.49 0.92
N PRO A 67 14.01 -0.38 2.12
CA PRO A 67 15.39 -0.84 2.34
C PRO A 67 15.51 -2.38 2.36
N LEU A 68 14.49 -3.07 2.85
CA LEU A 68 14.47 -4.53 2.92
C LEU A 68 14.21 -5.18 1.55
N GLY A 69 13.41 -4.54 0.70
CA GLY A 69 13.11 -5.01 -0.66
C GLY A 69 14.35 -5.00 -1.54
N LEU A 70 15.07 -3.88 -1.63
CA LEU A 70 16.28 -3.80 -2.45
C LEU A 70 17.39 -4.73 -1.92
N SER A 71 17.53 -4.85 -0.61
CA SER A 71 18.48 -5.81 0.01
C SER A 71 18.10 -7.26 -0.26
N PHE A 72 16.81 -7.58 -0.37
CA PHE A 72 16.36 -8.93 -0.75
C PHE A 72 16.70 -9.23 -2.21
N VAL A 73 16.41 -8.28 -3.11
CA VAL A 73 16.69 -8.43 -4.55
C VAL A 73 18.19 -8.62 -4.80
N SER A 74 19.06 -7.85 -4.13
CA SER A 74 20.51 -8.00 -4.29
C SER A 74 21.06 -9.31 -3.71
N LYS A 75 20.44 -9.86 -2.66
CA LYS A 75 20.83 -11.16 -2.08
C LYS A 75 20.41 -12.37 -2.91
N VAL A 76 19.29 -12.28 -3.63
CA VAL A 76 18.76 -13.38 -4.46
C VAL A 76 19.26 -13.31 -5.90
N ALA A 77 19.73 -12.15 -6.35
CA ALA A 77 20.22 -11.96 -7.70
C ALA A 77 21.59 -12.64 -7.95
N PRO A 78 21.77 -13.34 -9.09
CA PRO A 78 23.07 -13.83 -9.53
C PRO A 78 24.08 -12.67 -9.69
N PRO A 79 25.37 -12.85 -9.35
CA PRO A 79 26.37 -11.76 -9.37
C PRO A 79 26.43 -10.98 -10.69
N GLN A 80 26.28 -11.68 -11.81
CA GLN A 80 26.31 -11.13 -13.16
C GLN A 80 25.04 -10.32 -13.55
N TYR A 81 23.91 -10.53 -12.86
CA TYR A 81 22.62 -9.91 -13.17
C TYR A 81 22.10 -8.98 -12.06
N GLN A 82 22.92 -8.62 -11.08
CA GLN A 82 22.51 -7.78 -9.96
C GLN A 82 21.94 -6.43 -10.41
N GLY A 83 22.59 -5.77 -11.38
CA GLY A 83 22.10 -4.50 -11.91
C GLY A 83 20.73 -4.60 -12.58
N ILE A 84 20.49 -5.67 -13.34
CA ILE A 84 19.19 -5.90 -14.02
C ILE A 84 18.10 -6.17 -12.98
N MET A 85 18.38 -6.96 -11.95
CA MET A 85 17.40 -7.28 -10.90
C MET A 85 17.04 -6.05 -10.05
N GLN A 86 18.02 -5.20 -9.73
CA GLN A 86 17.76 -3.91 -9.07
C GLN A 86 16.97 -2.95 -9.99
N GLY A 87 17.27 -2.94 -11.29
CA GLY A 87 16.47 -2.23 -12.29
C GLY A 87 15.03 -2.72 -12.37
N ALA A 88 14.80 -4.03 -12.30
CA ALA A 88 13.47 -4.63 -12.26
C ALA A 88 12.69 -4.22 -11.01
N TRP A 89 13.36 -4.09 -9.85
CA TRP A 89 12.74 -3.56 -8.63
C TRP A 89 12.28 -2.12 -8.81
N LEU A 90 13.13 -1.23 -9.35
CA LEU A 90 12.75 0.15 -9.65
C LEU A 90 11.64 0.22 -10.71
N GLY A 91 11.68 -0.66 -11.71
CA GLY A 91 10.61 -0.82 -12.71
C GLY A 91 9.28 -1.23 -12.08
N ALA A 92 9.29 -2.14 -11.11
CA ALA A 92 8.09 -2.50 -10.36
C ALA A 92 7.53 -1.32 -9.57
N THR A 93 8.39 -0.47 -8.97
CA THR A 93 7.96 0.80 -8.34
C THR A 93 7.33 1.76 -9.34
N ALA A 94 7.92 1.91 -10.53
CA ALA A 94 7.36 2.76 -11.59
C ALA A 94 6.00 2.25 -12.08
N LEU A 95 5.85 0.94 -12.27
CA LEU A 95 4.56 0.32 -12.60
C LEU A 95 3.54 0.50 -11.47
N GLY A 96 3.97 0.35 -10.21
CA GLY A 96 3.15 0.65 -9.04
C GLY A 96 2.59 2.08 -9.08
N ASN A 97 3.43 3.05 -9.44
CA ASN A 97 3.00 4.44 -9.64
C ASN A 97 1.98 4.60 -10.78
N GLN A 98 2.15 3.86 -11.88
CA GLN A 98 1.20 3.88 -12.99
C GLN A 98 -0.17 3.30 -12.59
N LEU A 99 -0.20 2.32 -11.68
CA LEU A 99 -1.44 1.72 -11.19
C LEU A 99 -2.30 2.67 -10.35
N LEU A 100 -1.77 3.81 -9.88
CA LEU A 100 -2.58 4.83 -9.19
C LEU A 100 -3.72 5.37 -10.06
N ILE A 101 -3.63 5.28 -11.38
CA ILE A 101 -4.71 5.67 -12.30
C ILE A 101 -6.01 4.92 -11.99
N PHE A 102 -5.93 3.64 -11.63
CA PHE A 102 -7.10 2.87 -11.20
C PHE A 102 -7.69 3.42 -9.90
N GLY A 103 -6.85 3.89 -8.98
CA GLY A 103 -7.26 4.58 -7.76
C GLY A 103 -8.10 5.82 -8.06
N THR A 104 -7.69 6.63 -9.03
CA THR A 104 -8.44 7.82 -9.47
C THR A 104 -9.80 7.44 -10.06
N ILE A 105 -9.85 6.39 -10.89
CA ILE A 105 -11.11 5.90 -11.47
C ILE A 105 -12.08 5.42 -10.38
N PHE A 106 -11.58 4.69 -9.37
CA PHE A 106 -12.38 4.27 -8.23
C PHE A 106 -12.85 5.43 -7.37
N TYR A 107 -12.05 6.49 -7.23
CA TYR A 107 -12.40 7.70 -6.48
C TYR A 107 -13.59 8.46 -7.08
N GLU A 108 -13.76 8.41 -8.40
CA GLU A 108 -14.89 9.04 -9.10
C GLU A 108 -16.11 8.11 -9.19
N SER A 109 -15.91 6.79 -9.14
CA SER A 109 -16.99 5.81 -9.36
C SER A 109 -17.54 5.18 -8.09
N LEU A 110 -16.83 5.26 -6.96
CA LEU A 110 -17.17 4.60 -5.69
C LEU A 110 -17.08 5.58 -4.50
N PRO A 111 -17.84 5.33 -3.43
CA PRO A 111 -17.68 6.03 -2.17
C PRO A 111 -16.25 5.93 -1.63
N LEU A 112 -15.76 7.02 -1.03
CA LEU A 112 -14.40 7.17 -0.50
C LEU A 112 -13.97 6.00 0.39
N TRP A 113 -14.83 5.60 1.33
CA TRP A 113 -14.61 4.43 2.18
C TRP A 113 -14.28 3.20 1.33
N THR A 114 -15.14 2.86 0.38
CA THR A 114 -14.99 1.66 -0.44
C THR A 114 -13.67 1.66 -1.21
N THR A 115 -13.25 2.81 -1.72
CA THR A 115 -11.95 2.96 -2.39
C THR A 115 -10.78 2.63 -1.46
N TRP A 116 -10.82 3.08 -0.21
CA TRP A 116 -9.79 2.71 0.78
C TRP A 116 -9.83 1.22 1.12
N LEU A 117 -11.01 0.60 1.21
CA LEU A 117 -11.12 -0.85 1.42
C LEU A 117 -10.54 -1.68 0.27
N VAL A 118 -10.66 -1.22 -0.98
CA VAL A 118 -10.00 -1.87 -2.12
C VAL A 118 -8.48 -1.88 -1.92
N PHE A 119 -7.90 -0.77 -1.46
CA PHE A 119 -6.47 -0.71 -1.14
C PHE A 119 -6.08 -1.59 0.05
N VAL A 120 -6.91 -1.67 1.10
CA VAL A 120 -6.73 -2.63 2.20
C VAL A 120 -6.68 -4.06 1.65
N GLY A 121 -7.65 -4.42 0.79
CA GLY A 121 -7.71 -5.73 0.15
C GLY A 121 -6.46 -6.03 -0.68
N ALA A 122 -6.01 -5.08 -1.50
CA ALA A 122 -4.80 -5.21 -2.28
C ALA A 122 -3.54 -5.41 -1.40
N CYS A 123 -3.39 -4.65 -0.32
CA CYS A 123 -2.29 -4.80 0.63
C CYS A 123 -2.32 -6.17 1.33
N LEU A 124 -3.49 -6.65 1.74
CA LEU A 124 -3.64 -7.96 2.37
C LEU A 124 -3.34 -9.10 1.39
N ILE A 125 -3.85 -9.04 0.16
CA ILE A 125 -3.55 -10.03 -0.88
C ILE A 125 -2.04 -10.10 -1.14
N SER A 126 -1.38 -8.94 -1.24
CA SER A 126 0.07 -8.86 -1.40
C SER A 126 0.82 -9.48 -0.21
N MET A 127 0.38 -9.18 1.02
CA MET A 127 0.92 -9.75 2.25
C MET A 127 0.80 -11.28 2.26
N PHE A 128 -0.37 -11.83 1.95
CA PHE A 128 -0.59 -13.28 1.90
C PHE A 128 0.24 -13.94 0.80
N THR A 129 0.34 -13.32 -0.37
CA THR A 129 1.16 -13.83 -1.49
C THR A 129 2.62 -13.94 -1.08
N MET A 130 3.17 -12.91 -0.41
CA MET A 130 4.55 -12.94 0.07
C MET A 130 4.79 -14.01 1.14
N LEU A 131 3.86 -14.18 2.08
CA LEU A 131 3.95 -15.23 3.11
C LEU A 131 3.84 -16.63 2.50
N TYR A 132 3.00 -16.82 1.48
CA TYR A 132 2.87 -18.06 0.75
C TYR A 132 4.16 -18.41 -0.02
N MET A 133 4.71 -17.45 -0.77
CA MET A 133 5.99 -17.63 -1.48
C MET A 133 7.13 -17.97 -0.53
N LEU A 134 7.18 -17.35 0.65
CA LEU A 134 8.18 -17.66 1.66
C LEU A 134 8.06 -19.11 2.17
N LYS A 135 6.85 -19.56 2.50
CA LYS A 135 6.63 -20.97 2.92
C LYS A 135 7.04 -21.96 1.83
N TRP A 136 6.81 -21.60 0.56
CA TRP A 136 7.23 -22.41 -0.57
C TRP A 136 8.76 -22.44 -0.73
N LEU A 137 9.43 -21.28 -0.65
CA LEU A 137 10.90 -21.20 -0.71
C LEU A 137 11.57 -21.94 0.45
N GLU A 138 11.09 -21.78 1.69
CA GLU A 138 11.59 -22.49 2.87
C GLU A 138 11.41 -24.02 2.74
N ARG A 139 10.42 -24.48 1.95
CA ARG A 139 10.19 -25.90 1.67
C ARG A 139 11.14 -26.45 0.60
N VAL A 140 11.38 -25.69 -0.48
CA VAL A 140 12.20 -26.12 -1.62
C VAL A 140 13.70 -25.97 -1.36
N ALA A 141 14.10 -25.05 -0.47
CA ALA A 141 15.50 -24.84 -0.10
C ALA A 141 16.02 -25.77 1.01
N LYS A 142 15.18 -26.68 1.53
CA LYS A 142 15.59 -27.82 2.37
C LYS A 142 15.86 -29.02 1.49
#